data_AF-X1IH94-F1
#
_entry.id   AF-X1IH94-F1
#
_cell.length_a   1.000
_cell.length_b   1.000
_cell.length_c   1.000
_cell.angle_alpha   90.00
_cell.angle_beta   90.00
_cell.angle_gamma   90.00
#
_symmetry.space_group_name_H-M   'P 1'
#
loop_
_entity.id
_entity.type
_entity.pdbx_description
1 polymer ?
#
loop_
_entity_poly.entity_id
_entity_poly.type
_entity_poly.pdbx_seq_one_letter_code
_entity_poly.pdbx_strand_id
1 'polypeptide(L)'
;ADVDLQWKLENREILAFQMLKEYADRIGKTDTKYDKFLESLRRLEKEDPHSKIMVFAFFKKTLEYLKKKLETTEYGGKVALIYGDIPIKKRQKTIKKFRQTNEIKILLSSEVGGEGLDFEFCNVIFNYDLPWNPMRVEQRIGRLDRYGQRHEKILIYNFSMIGTIDDEILNRLYGRINVFERFIGDLEAILGEQITDLTRDIFNIELTWEQKINKIEKVAENIVRRQKQLEEFEKECQKFIGQDEYFNQEITNILKTKRFITSDEVRFFL
;
A
#
# COMPACT_ATOMS: atom_id res chain seq x y z
N ALA A 1 29.30 -29.31 -7.88
CA ALA A 1 28.98 -30.06 -6.65
C ALA A 1 27.53 -29.77 -6.35
N ASP A 2 26.64 -30.58 -6.92
CA ASP A 2 25.21 -30.54 -6.62
C ASP A 2 25.01 -30.87 -5.15
N VAL A 3 24.51 -29.90 -4.39
CA VAL A 3 23.98 -30.17 -3.05
C VAL A 3 22.54 -30.61 -3.28
N ASP A 4 22.37 -31.91 -3.48
CA ASP A 4 21.09 -32.61 -3.45
C ASP A 4 20.57 -32.60 -1.99
N LEU A 5 20.06 -31.44 -1.57
CA LEU A 5 19.32 -31.30 -0.32
C LEU A 5 17.97 -31.98 -0.52
N GLN A 6 17.90 -33.28 -0.24
CA GLN A 6 16.65 -34.00 -0.02
C GLN A 6 15.92 -33.36 1.17
N TRP A 7 15.14 -32.31 0.89
CA TRP A 7 14.14 -31.80 1.81
C TRP A 7 13.12 -32.91 2.06
N LYS A 8 13.22 -33.58 3.21
CA LYS A 8 12.20 -34.50 3.70
C LYS A 8 11.27 -33.71 4.59
N LEU A 9 10.03 -33.53 4.13
CA LEU A 9 8.96 -32.98 4.95
C LEU A 9 8.82 -33.81 6.22
N GLU A 10 8.74 -33.13 7.36
CA GLU A 10 8.48 -33.81 8.63
C GLU A 10 7.06 -34.40 8.63
N ASN A 11 6.84 -35.48 9.38
CA ASN A 11 5.53 -36.12 9.47
C ASN A 11 4.41 -35.13 9.87
N ARG A 12 4.74 -34.11 10.67
CA ARG A 12 3.81 -33.04 11.06
C ARG A 12 3.41 -32.16 9.89
N GLU A 13 4.35 -31.83 9.00
CA GLU A 13 4.09 -31.02 7.81
C GLU A 13 3.25 -31.82 6.81
N ILE A 14 3.57 -33.11 6.60
CA ILE A 14 2.80 -34.01 5.75
C ILE A 14 1.35 -34.08 6.24
N LEU A 15 1.13 -34.24 7.55
CA LEU A 15 -0.21 -34.27 8.14
C LEU A 15 -0.95 -32.93 7.93
N ALA A 16 -0.26 -31.80 8.11
CA ALA A 16 -0.83 -30.48 7.87
C ALA A 16 -1.23 -30.28 6.39
N PHE A 17 -0.41 -30.74 5.44
CA PHE A 17 -0.73 -30.69 4.01
C PHE A 17 -1.91 -31.61 3.66
N GLN A 18 -2.01 -32.79 4.26
CA GLN A 18 -3.15 -33.68 4.07
C GLN A 18 -4.44 -33.05 4.60
N MET A 19 -4.40 -32.43 5.80
CA MET A 19 -5.54 -31.69 6.35
C MET A 19 -5.93 -30.52 5.43
N LEU A 20 -4.96 -29.74 4.95
CA LEU A 20 -5.23 -28.64 4.01
C LEU A 20 -5.88 -29.13 2.72
N LYS A 21 -5.44 -30.27 2.19
CA LYS A 21 -6.04 -30.89 1.01
C LYS A 21 -7.48 -31.33 1.28
N GLU A 22 -7.75 -31.99 2.41
CA GLU A 22 -9.11 -32.35 2.80
C GLU A 22 -10.01 -31.13 2.97
N TYR A 23 -9.51 -30.06 3.59
CA TYR A 23 -10.25 -28.81 3.70
C TYR A 23 -10.49 -28.18 2.32
N ALA A 24 -9.50 -28.19 1.43
CA ALA A 24 -9.64 -27.71 0.07
C ALA A 24 -10.67 -28.51 -0.74
N ASP A 25 -10.72 -29.83 -0.55
CA ASP A 25 -11.70 -30.72 -1.20
C ASP A 25 -13.13 -30.52 -0.64
N ARG A 26 -13.25 -30.11 0.64
CA ARG A 26 -14.52 -29.78 1.29
C ARG A 26 -15.03 -28.38 0.96
N ILE A 27 -14.12 -27.43 0.71
CA ILE A 27 -14.47 -26.13 0.17
C ILE A 27 -15.01 -26.39 -1.25
N GLY A 28 -16.32 -26.26 -1.42
CA GLY A 28 -16.98 -26.51 -2.70
C GLY A 28 -16.44 -25.61 -3.83
N LYS A 29 -17.04 -25.71 -5.02
CA LYS A 29 -16.62 -24.92 -6.20
C LYS A 29 -16.87 -23.41 -6.09
N THR A 30 -17.48 -22.95 -4.99
CA THR A 30 -17.94 -21.58 -4.80
C THR A 30 -16.87 -20.76 -4.08
N ASP A 31 -16.43 -19.69 -4.73
CA ASP A 31 -15.45 -18.75 -4.20
C ASP A 31 -16.18 -17.46 -3.83
N THR A 32 -16.56 -17.34 -2.56
CA THR A 32 -17.36 -16.21 -2.06
C THR A 32 -16.61 -14.88 -2.16
N LYS A 33 -15.27 -14.90 -2.09
CA LYS A 33 -14.43 -13.71 -2.24
C LYS A 33 -14.47 -13.23 -3.69
N TYR A 34 -14.34 -14.15 -4.65
CA TYR A 34 -14.49 -13.85 -6.06
C TYR A 34 -15.89 -13.35 -6.40
N ASP A 35 -16.93 -13.98 -5.85
CA ASP A 35 -18.32 -13.58 -6.11
C ASP A 35 -18.57 -12.14 -5.65
N LYS A 36 -18.09 -11.76 -4.45
CA LYS A 36 -18.15 -10.38 -3.95
C LYS A 36 -17.29 -9.41 -4.73
N PHE A 37 -16.13 -9.85 -5.21
CA PHE A 37 -15.31 -9.06 -6.12
C PHE A 37 -16.04 -8.75 -7.43
N LEU A 38 -16.65 -9.76 -8.07
CA LEU A 38 -17.40 -9.59 -9.31
C LEU A 38 -18.64 -8.71 -9.10
N GLU A 39 -19.36 -8.88 -7.99
CA GLU A 39 -20.50 -8.03 -7.61
C GLU A 39 -20.08 -6.55 -7.49
N SER A 40 -18.98 -6.28 -6.79
CA SER A 40 -18.45 -4.92 -6.59
C SER A 40 -18.01 -4.28 -7.90
N LEU A 41 -17.37 -5.07 -8.76
CA LEU A 41 -16.90 -4.63 -10.06
C LEU A 41 -18.06 -4.29 -11.02
N ARG A 42 -19.13 -5.09 -11.01
CA ARG A 42 -20.38 -4.81 -11.74
C ARG A 42 -21.09 -3.57 -11.25
N ARG A 43 -21.13 -3.35 -9.93
CA ARG A 43 -21.74 -2.15 -9.34
C ARG A 43 -20.99 -0.90 -9.79
N LEU A 44 -19.66 -0.93 -9.67
CA LEU A 44 -18.80 0.15 -10.12
C LEU A 44 -18.98 0.46 -11.61
N GLU A 45 -19.03 -0.56 -12.48
CA GLU A 45 -19.22 -0.33 -13.91
C GLU A 45 -20.57 0.33 -14.25
N LYS A 46 -21.61 0.08 -13.45
CA LYS A 46 -22.90 0.77 -13.60
C LYS A 46 -22.81 2.24 -13.21
N GLU A 47 -22.00 2.57 -12.20
CA GLU A 47 -21.79 3.94 -11.72
C GLU A 47 -20.87 4.73 -12.66
N ASP A 48 -19.77 4.11 -13.12
CA ASP A 48 -18.84 4.69 -14.08
C ASP A 48 -18.37 3.64 -15.12
N PRO A 49 -18.98 3.61 -16.32
CA PRO A 49 -18.59 2.71 -17.39
C PRO A 49 -17.18 2.94 -17.95
N HIS A 50 -16.59 4.12 -17.73
CA HIS A 50 -15.29 4.51 -18.28
C HIS A 50 -14.12 4.30 -17.31
N SER A 51 -14.42 3.93 -16.06
CA SER A 51 -13.41 3.60 -15.06
C SER A 51 -12.44 2.51 -15.55
N LYS A 52 -11.15 2.79 -15.37
CA LYS A 52 -10.05 1.83 -15.59
C LYS A 52 -9.66 1.22 -14.26
N ILE A 53 -9.75 -0.11 -14.19
CA ILE A 53 -9.71 -0.84 -12.93
C ILE A 53 -8.36 -1.52 -12.77
N MET A 54 -7.69 -1.24 -11.67
CA MET A 54 -6.49 -1.96 -11.25
C MET A 54 -6.82 -2.94 -10.13
N VAL A 55 -6.34 -4.18 -10.24
CA VAL A 55 -6.54 -5.21 -9.22
C VAL A 55 -5.18 -5.75 -8.79
N PHE A 56 -4.92 -5.74 -7.48
CA PHE A 56 -3.70 -6.27 -6.89
C PHE A 56 -3.95 -7.57 -6.15
N ALA A 57 -3.08 -8.56 -6.39
CA ALA A 57 -2.99 -9.80 -5.62
C ALA A 57 -1.52 -10.18 -5.44
N PHE A 58 -1.19 -10.94 -4.39
CA PHE A 58 0.21 -11.27 -4.13
C PHE A 58 0.75 -12.33 -5.08
N PHE A 59 -0.03 -13.40 -5.28
CA PHE A 59 0.44 -14.58 -5.97
C PHE A 59 0.07 -14.56 -7.45
N LYS A 60 1.04 -14.92 -8.29
CA LYS A 60 0.86 -15.05 -9.75
C LYS A 60 -0.31 -15.98 -10.09
N LYS A 61 -0.39 -17.12 -9.40
CA LYS A 61 -1.49 -18.10 -9.57
C LYS A 61 -2.87 -17.50 -9.26
N THR A 62 -2.97 -16.62 -8.26
CA THR A 62 -4.22 -15.91 -7.95
C THR A 62 -4.60 -14.99 -9.11
N LEU A 63 -3.65 -14.24 -9.67
CA LEU A 63 -3.90 -13.37 -10.83
C LEU A 63 -4.33 -14.16 -12.06
N GLU A 64 -3.69 -15.30 -12.33
CA GLU A 64 -4.06 -16.21 -13.43
C GLU A 64 -5.46 -16.81 -13.23
N TYR A 65 -5.78 -17.21 -12.00
CA TYR A 65 -7.10 -17.68 -11.62
C TYR A 65 -8.18 -16.61 -11.84
N LEU A 66 -7.94 -15.39 -11.34
CA LEU A 66 -8.85 -14.25 -11.53
C LEU A 66 -9.04 -13.93 -13.01
N LYS A 67 -7.97 -13.94 -13.80
CA LYS A 67 -8.06 -13.75 -15.25
C LYS A 67 -8.96 -14.80 -15.89
N LYS A 68 -8.72 -16.08 -15.62
CA LYS A 68 -9.51 -17.19 -16.19
C LYS A 68 -10.98 -17.07 -15.84
N LYS A 69 -11.30 -16.72 -14.59
CA LYS A 69 -12.68 -16.51 -14.15
C LYS A 69 -13.32 -15.30 -14.84
N LEU A 70 -12.66 -14.15 -14.85
CA LEU A 70 -13.15 -12.95 -15.54
C LEU A 70 -13.30 -13.15 -17.06
N GLU A 71 -12.48 -13.99 -17.68
CA GLU A 71 -12.62 -14.32 -19.11
C GLU A 71 -13.93 -15.03 -19.45
N THR A 72 -14.54 -15.72 -18.47
CA THR A 72 -15.85 -16.38 -18.61
C THR A 72 -17.04 -15.44 -18.37
N THR A 73 -16.79 -14.16 -18.15
CA THR A 73 -17.80 -13.13 -17.84
C THR A 73 -17.88 -12.07 -18.95
N GLU A 74 -18.64 -10.99 -18.73
CA GLU A 74 -18.71 -9.83 -19.63
C GLU A 74 -17.36 -9.11 -19.86
N TYR A 75 -16.35 -9.41 -19.03
CA TYR A 75 -14.99 -8.88 -19.15
C TYR A 75 -14.08 -9.72 -20.06
N GLY A 76 -14.60 -10.77 -20.70
CA GLY A 76 -13.88 -11.57 -21.69
C GLY A 76 -13.12 -10.73 -22.71
N GLY A 77 -11.82 -10.97 -22.84
CA GLY A 77 -10.94 -10.22 -23.76
C GLY A 77 -10.54 -8.82 -23.29
N LYS A 78 -11.07 -8.31 -22.17
CA LYS A 78 -10.78 -6.97 -21.61
C LYS A 78 -9.86 -6.98 -20.39
N VAL A 79 -9.28 -8.14 -20.07
CA VAL A 79 -8.44 -8.35 -18.88
C VAL A 79 -6.99 -8.56 -19.27
N ALA A 80 -6.08 -7.83 -18.63
CA ALA A 80 -4.64 -7.97 -18.83
C ALA A 80 -3.90 -8.33 -17.53
N LEU A 81 -2.73 -8.96 -17.67
CA LEU A 81 -1.88 -9.38 -16.56
C LEU A 81 -0.52 -8.67 -16.60
N ILE A 82 -0.04 -8.24 -15.44
CA ILE A 82 1.31 -7.69 -15.23
C ILE A 82 1.92 -8.27 -13.95
N TYR A 83 2.94 -9.10 -14.09
CA TYR A 83 3.73 -9.63 -12.97
C TYR A 83 5.18 -9.81 -13.39
N GLY A 84 6.06 -10.11 -12.42
CA GLY A 84 7.52 -10.08 -12.60
C GLY A 84 8.08 -10.91 -13.76
N ASP A 85 7.39 -11.99 -14.16
CA ASP A 85 7.87 -12.86 -15.25
C ASP A 85 7.56 -12.30 -16.65
N ILE A 86 6.74 -11.25 -16.73
CA ILE A 86 6.39 -10.62 -17.99
C ILE A 86 7.52 -9.67 -18.41
N PRO A 87 8.14 -9.86 -19.60
CA PRO A 87 9.22 -9.01 -20.05
C PRO A 87 8.84 -7.53 -20.05
N ILE A 88 9.78 -6.65 -19.70
CA ILE A 88 9.51 -5.22 -19.51
C ILE A 88 8.89 -4.55 -20.75
N LYS A 89 9.35 -4.91 -21.96
CA LYS A 89 8.78 -4.41 -23.22
C LYS A 89 7.30 -4.78 -23.38
N LYS A 90 6.90 -5.98 -22.95
CA LYS A 90 5.51 -6.45 -22.99
C LYS A 90 4.67 -5.77 -21.91
N ARG A 91 5.24 -5.54 -20.71
CA ARG A 91 4.59 -4.73 -19.66
C ARG A 91 4.29 -3.32 -20.16
N GLN A 92 5.28 -2.61 -20.69
CA GLN A 92 5.11 -1.26 -21.25
C GLN A 92 4.07 -1.20 -22.36
N LYS A 93 4.07 -2.17 -23.30
CA LYS A 93 3.05 -2.25 -24.35
C LYS A 93 1.64 -2.45 -23.78
N THR A 94 1.51 -3.31 -22.77
CA THR A 94 0.23 -3.59 -22.10
C THR A 94 -0.29 -2.35 -21.37
N ILE A 95 0.59 -1.62 -20.66
CA ILE A 95 0.24 -0.39 -19.95
C ILE A 95 -0.13 0.72 -20.93
N LYS A 96 0.62 0.88 -22.01
CA LYS A 96 0.29 1.85 -23.07
C LYS A 96 -1.09 1.56 -23.65
N LYS A 97 -1.39 0.29 -23.95
CA LYS A 97 -2.71 -0.15 -24.41
C LYS A 97 -3.79 0.13 -23.36
N PHE A 98 -3.53 -0.21 -22.11
CA PHE A 98 -4.43 0.06 -20.99
C PHE A 98 -4.68 1.56 -20.78
N ARG A 99 -3.71 2.44 -21.03
CA ARG A 99 -3.86 3.89 -20.92
C ARG A 99 -4.62 4.50 -22.11
N GLN A 100 -4.29 4.07 -23.33
CA GLN A 100 -4.71 4.76 -24.56
C GLN A 100 -5.94 4.16 -25.23
N THR A 101 -6.29 2.90 -24.96
CA THR A 101 -7.42 2.23 -25.59
C THR A 101 -8.43 1.73 -24.55
N ASN A 102 -9.64 1.41 -25.01
CA ASN A 102 -10.69 0.79 -24.18
C ASN A 102 -10.73 -0.73 -24.34
N GLU A 103 -9.70 -1.32 -24.97
CA GLU A 103 -9.60 -2.77 -25.15
C GLU A 103 -9.26 -3.48 -23.85
N ILE A 104 -8.56 -2.82 -22.92
CA ILE A 104 -8.29 -3.35 -21.59
C ILE A 104 -9.06 -2.48 -20.59
N LYS A 105 -9.92 -3.13 -19.80
CA LYS A 105 -10.68 -2.50 -18.73
C LYS A 105 -10.14 -2.85 -17.35
N ILE A 106 -9.64 -4.07 -17.19
CA ILE A 106 -9.12 -4.57 -15.92
C ILE A 106 -7.65 -4.96 -16.09
N LEU A 107 -6.80 -4.38 -15.26
CA LEU A 107 -5.39 -4.72 -15.16
C LEU A 107 -5.12 -5.45 -13.85
N LEU A 108 -4.80 -6.74 -13.95
CA LEU A 108 -4.41 -7.58 -12.82
C LEU A 108 -2.89 -7.49 -12.63
N SER A 109 -2.44 -7.04 -11.46
CA SER A 109 -1.04 -6.78 -11.18
C SER A 109 -0.55 -7.44 -9.89
N SER A 110 0.65 -8.00 -9.92
CA SER A 110 1.40 -8.30 -8.69
C SER A 110 2.21 -7.09 -8.24
N GLU A 111 2.67 -7.10 -6.99
CA GLU A 111 3.56 -6.06 -6.44
C GLU A 111 4.76 -5.75 -7.33
N VAL A 112 5.48 -6.79 -7.75
CA VAL A 112 6.68 -6.70 -8.61
C VAL A 112 6.31 -6.26 -10.04
N GLY A 113 5.08 -6.54 -10.45
CA GLY A 113 4.59 -6.23 -11.78
C GLY A 113 4.45 -4.73 -12.03
N GLY A 114 3.95 -4.00 -11.02
CA GLY A 114 3.61 -2.58 -11.10
C GLY A 114 4.72 -1.62 -10.65
N GLU A 115 5.86 -2.13 -10.17
CA GLU A 115 6.95 -1.31 -9.64
C GLU A 115 7.58 -0.40 -10.71
N GLY A 116 7.71 0.89 -10.39
CA GLY A 116 8.24 1.92 -11.30
C GLY A 116 7.28 2.34 -12.43
N LEU A 117 5.98 2.08 -12.30
CA LEU A 117 4.96 2.41 -13.29
C LEU A 117 3.91 3.35 -12.69
N ASP A 118 3.57 4.38 -13.47
CA ASP A 118 2.59 5.39 -13.07
C ASP A 118 1.21 5.09 -13.65
N PHE A 119 0.20 5.13 -12.79
CA PHE A 119 -1.17 4.76 -13.09
C PHE A 119 -2.15 5.91 -12.83
N GLU A 120 -1.69 7.15 -12.96
CA GLU A 120 -2.47 8.41 -12.81
C GLU A 120 -3.77 8.48 -13.64
N PHE A 121 -3.92 7.61 -14.64
CA PHE A 121 -5.12 7.51 -15.48
C PHE A 121 -6.14 6.46 -14.98
N CYS A 122 -5.83 5.78 -13.88
CA CYS A 122 -6.72 4.87 -13.17
C CYS A 122 -7.31 5.60 -11.96
N ASN A 123 -8.57 5.33 -11.68
CA ASN A 123 -9.31 5.91 -10.57
C ASN A 123 -9.88 4.85 -9.62
N VAL A 124 -9.63 3.57 -9.89
CA VAL A 124 -10.15 2.46 -9.09
C VAL A 124 -9.06 1.44 -8.82
N ILE A 125 -8.86 1.15 -7.53
CA ILE A 125 -7.99 0.10 -7.03
C ILE A 125 -8.83 -0.94 -6.30
N PHE A 126 -8.66 -2.21 -6.68
CA PHE A 126 -9.07 -3.35 -5.86
C PHE A 126 -7.83 -4.04 -5.30
N ASN A 127 -7.66 -4.01 -3.99
CA ASN A 127 -6.72 -4.87 -3.28
C ASN A 127 -7.43 -6.19 -3.00
N TYR A 128 -7.28 -7.16 -3.92
CA TYR A 128 -7.78 -8.51 -3.72
C TYR A 128 -7.09 -9.15 -2.53
N ASP A 129 -5.77 -8.98 -2.43
CA ASP A 129 -5.00 -9.28 -1.23
C ASP A 129 -4.37 -7.98 -0.70
N LEU A 130 -4.72 -7.61 0.52
CA LEU A 130 -4.21 -6.40 1.16
C LEU A 130 -2.85 -6.69 1.81
N PRO A 131 -1.75 -6.00 1.40
CA PRO A 131 -0.46 -6.16 2.06
C PRO A 131 -0.63 -5.81 3.53
N TRP A 132 0.06 -6.50 4.42
CA TRP A 132 -0.01 -6.17 5.85
C TRP A 132 0.80 -4.93 6.22
N ASN A 133 1.64 -4.47 5.29
CA ASN A 133 2.41 -3.26 5.44
C ASN A 133 1.62 -2.07 4.84
N PRO A 134 1.14 -1.12 5.68
CA PRO A 134 0.38 0.04 5.21
C PRO A 134 1.13 0.92 4.23
N MET A 135 2.45 1.03 4.38
CA MET A 135 3.29 1.78 3.47
C MET A 135 3.21 1.23 2.04
N ARG A 136 3.07 -0.09 1.86
CA ARG A 136 2.92 -0.66 0.52
C ARG A 136 1.60 -0.25 -0.13
N VAL A 137 0.55 -0.08 0.66
CA VAL A 137 -0.74 0.40 0.14
C VAL A 137 -0.68 1.87 -0.20
N GLU A 138 -0.08 2.68 0.68
CA GLU A 138 0.15 4.11 0.44
C GLU A 138 0.96 4.32 -0.86
N GLN A 139 2.07 3.61 -1.03
CA GLN A 139 2.89 3.72 -2.24
C GLN A 139 2.13 3.31 -3.51
N ARG A 140 1.21 2.33 -3.41
CA ARG A 140 0.33 1.97 -4.52
C ARG A 140 -0.65 3.11 -4.84
N ILE A 141 -1.28 3.70 -3.81
CA ILE A 141 -2.19 4.83 -3.97
C ILE A 141 -1.43 6.03 -4.58
N GLY A 142 -0.23 6.34 -4.09
CA GLY A 142 0.63 7.40 -4.62
C GLY A 142 1.16 7.17 -6.04
N ARG A 143 0.92 6.00 -6.67
CA ARG A 143 1.12 5.80 -8.12
C ARG A 143 -0.09 6.21 -8.96
N LEU A 144 -1.26 6.31 -8.34
CA LEU A 144 -2.50 6.77 -8.95
C LEU A 144 -2.79 8.23 -8.59
N ASP A 145 -2.57 8.61 -7.34
CA ASP A 145 -2.77 9.96 -6.83
C ASP A 145 -1.53 10.83 -7.03
N ARG A 146 -1.22 11.10 -8.30
CA ARG A 146 -0.13 12.00 -8.71
C ARG A 146 -0.65 13.24 -9.41
N TYR A 147 0.20 14.27 -9.48
CA TYR A 147 -0.03 15.43 -10.31
C TYR A 147 -0.30 15.02 -11.77
N GLY A 148 -1.56 15.15 -12.21
CA GLY A 148 -2.02 14.61 -13.50
C GLY A 148 -3.22 13.66 -13.40
N GLN A 149 -3.63 13.27 -12.18
CA GLN A 149 -4.88 12.54 -11.95
C GLN A 149 -6.08 13.33 -12.50
N ARG A 150 -6.86 12.69 -13.36
CA ARG A 150 -7.96 13.31 -14.11
C ARG A 150 -9.32 13.11 -13.45
N HIS A 151 -9.40 12.18 -12.51
CA HIS A 151 -10.63 11.88 -11.80
C HIS A 151 -10.67 12.62 -10.46
N GLU A 152 -11.84 13.17 -10.13
CA GLU A 152 -12.07 13.90 -8.87
C GLU A 152 -11.90 13.01 -7.63
N LYS A 153 -12.11 11.69 -7.80
CA LYS A 153 -12.10 10.71 -6.71
C LYS A 153 -11.36 9.45 -7.14
N ILE A 154 -10.60 8.89 -6.20
CA ILE A 154 -9.99 7.56 -6.31
C ILE A 154 -10.78 6.62 -5.39
N LEU A 155 -11.26 5.51 -5.94
CA LEU A 155 -11.98 4.48 -5.19
C LEU A 155 -11.04 3.33 -4.85
N ILE A 156 -10.93 3.02 -3.56
CA ILE A 156 -10.06 1.96 -3.06
C ILE A 156 -10.94 0.91 -2.39
N TYR A 157 -10.89 -0.30 -2.91
CA TYR A 157 -11.62 -1.46 -2.40
C TYR A 157 -10.63 -2.45 -1.80
N ASN A 158 -10.82 -2.83 -0.55
CA ASN A 158 -9.96 -3.79 0.15
C ASN A 158 -10.78 -5.03 0.51
N PHE A 159 -10.33 -6.21 0.09
CA PHE A 159 -10.99 -7.47 0.45
C PHE A 159 -10.26 -8.16 1.60
N SER A 160 -10.99 -8.47 2.67
CA SER A 160 -10.61 -9.39 3.74
C SER A 160 -11.61 -10.55 3.81
N MET A 161 -11.25 -11.61 4.51
CA MET A 161 -12.17 -12.70 4.84
C MET A 161 -12.46 -12.65 6.34
N ILE A 162 -13.74 -12.59 6.71
CA ILE A 162 -14.16 -12.39 8.09
C ILE A 162 -13.54 -13.45 9.01
N GLY A 163 -12.97 -13.01 10.13
CA GLY A 163 -12.34 -13.89 11.12
C GLY A 163 -10.97 -14.43 10.71
N THR A 164 -10.37 -13.92 9.62
CA THR A 164 -8.96 -14.18 9.30
C THR A 164 -8.06 -13.08 9.84
N ILE A 165 -6.75 -13.34 9.81
CA ILE A 165 -5.75 -12.36 10.24
C ILE A 165 -5.77 -11.12 9.34
N ASP A 166 -6.10 -11.28 8.05
CA ASP A 166 -6.23 -10.17 7.12
C ASP A 166 -7.35 -9.21 7.54
N ASP A 167 -8.46 -9.74 8.08
CA ASP A 167 -9.58 -8.96 8.58
C ASP A 167 -9.22 -8.18 9.84
N GLU A 168 -8.49 -8.82 10.76
CA GLU A 168 -8.00 -8.15 11.97
C GLU A 168 -6.96 -7.05 11.64
N ILE A 169 -6.06 -7.30 10.69
CA ILE A 169 -5.11 -6.29 10.21
C ILE A 169 -5.85 -5.13 9.54
N LEU A 170 -6.81 -5.41 8.64
CA LEU A 170 -7.58 -4.37 7.98
C LEU A 170 -8.34 -3.51 9.00
N ASN A 171 -9.07 -4.12 9.92
CA ASN A 171 -9.92 -3.38 10.86
C ASN A 171 -9.11 -2.66 11.96
N ARG A 172 -8.08 -3.30 12.52
CA ARG A 172 -7.33 -2.73 13.66
C ARG A 172 -6.13 -1.89 13.25
N LEU A 173 -5.36 -2.32 12.26
CA LEU A 173 -4.16 -1.59 11.84
C LEU A 173 -4.55 -0.44 10.92
N TYR A 174 -5.17 -0.76 9.78
CA TYR A 174 -5.52 0.26 8.79
C TYR A 174 -6.61 1.21 9.28
N GLY A 175 -7.62 0.68 9.98
CA GLY A 175 -8.68 1.48 10.58
C GLY A 175 -8.19 2.46 11.65
N ARG A 176 -7.21 2.09 12.48
CA ARG A 176 -6.67 3.02 13.50
C ARG A 176 -5.72 4.07 12.93
N ILE A 177 -4.93 3.72 11.90
CA ILE A 177 -3.92 4.61 11.34
C ILE A 177 -4.55 5.58 10.32
N ASN A 178 -5.81 5.37 9.90
CA ASN A 178 -6.49 6.19 8.89
C ASN A 178 -5.68 6.38 7.59
N VAL A 179 -4.95 5.33 7.20
CA VAL A 179 -4.04 5.30 6.03
C VAL A 179 -4.76 5.71 4.74
N PHE A 180 -6.06 5.46 4.66
CA PHE A 180 -6.88 5.72 3.48
C PHE A 180 -7.49 7.12 3.42
N GLU A 181 -7.42 7.91 4.51
CA GLU A 181 -8.14 9.19 4.61
C GLU A 181 -7.23 10.42 4.72
N ARG A 182 -5.99 10.27 5.22
CA ARG A 182 -5.23 11.44 5.71
C ARG A 182 -3.78 11.60 5.26
N PHE A 183 -3.16 10.65 4.56
CA PHE A 183 -1.69 10.68 4.42
C PHE A 183 -1.18 10.43 3.01
N ILE A 184 -0.27 11.32 2.57
CA ILE A 184 0.67 11.12 1.47
C ILE A 184 2.01 11.70 1.94
N GLY A 185 3.02 10.86 2.17
CA GLY A 185 4.39 11.28 2.49
C GLY A 185 4.96 10.87 3.85
N ASP A 186 4.33 11.21 4.98
CA ASP A 186 4.97 11.10 6.32
C ASP A 186 4.99 9.70 6.93
N LEU A 187 4.33 8.72 6.29
CA LEU A 187 4.20 7.36 6.82
C LEU A 187 5.53 6.59 6.84
N GLU A 188 6.45 6.84 5.90
CA GLU A 188 7.70 6.07 5.81
C GLU A 188 8.60 6.26 7.05
N ALA A 189 8.72 7.50 7.56
CA ALA A 189 9.49 7.83 8.76
C ALA A 189 8.90 7.24 10.06
N ILE A 190 7.64 6.79 10.01
CA ILE A 190 6.88 6.28 11.15
C ILE A 190 6.86 4.74 11.16
N LEU A 191 6.76 4.12 9.98
CA LEU A 191 6.34 2.72 9.84
C LEU A 191 7.47 1.69 9.66
N GLY A 192 8.63 2.08 9.13
CA GLY A 192 9.60 1.14 8.55
C GLY A 192 9.97 -0.08 9.42
N GLU A 193 10.46 0.15 10.63
CA GLU A 193 10.90 -0.92 11.53
C GLU A 193 9.73 -1.69 12.14
N GLN A 194 8.74 -0.99 12.68
CA GLN A 194 7.63 -1.60 13.43
C GLN A 194 6.79 -2.57 12.58
N ILE A 195 6.60 -2.24 11.30
CA ILE A 195 5.82 -3.09 10.39
C ILE A 195 6.60 -4.31 9.94
N THR A 196 7.92 -4.20 9.81
CA THR A 196 8.79 -5.34 9.47
C THR A 196 8.75 -6.39 10.58
N ASP A 197 8.85 -5.93 11.83
CA ASP A 197 8.75 -6.80 13.00
C ASP A 197 7.36 -7.43 13.14
N LEU A 198 6.30 -6.64 12.93
CA LEU A 198 4.92 -7.15 12.96
C LEU A 198 4.71 -8.26 11.92
N THR A 199 5.23 -8.08 10.71
CA THR A 199 5.11 -9.08 9.65
C THR A 199 5.76 -10.40 10.06
N ARG A 200 6.97 -10.35 10.63
CA ARG A 200 7.67 -11.55 11.15
C ARG A 200 6.87 -12.22 12.26
N ASP A 201 6.33 -11.42 13.18
CA ASP A 201 5.57 -11.92 14.32
C ASP A 201 4.27 -12.62 13.90
N ILE A 202 3.54 -12.09 12.93
CA ILE A 202 2.28 -12.69 12.48
C ILE A 202 2.51 -14.07 11.86
N PHE A 203 3.63 -14.28 11.15
CA PHE A 203 4.01 -15.58 10.59
C PHE A 203 4.60 -16.54 11.61
N ASN A 204 4.89 -16.09 12.84
CA ASN A 204 5.38 -16.99 13.88
C ASN A 204 4.25 -17.96 14.32
N ILE A 205 4.52 -19.26 14.18
CA ILE A 205 3.60 -20.36 14.52
C ILE A 205 3.52 -20.55 16.04
N GLU A 206 4.52 -20.10 16.80
CA GLU A 206 4.55 -20.21 18.26
C GLU A 206 3.59 -19.24 18.96
N LEU A 207 3.13 -18.20 18.27
CA LEU A 207 2.23 -17.20 18.84
C LEU A 207 0.76 -17.64 18.74
N THR A 208 0.03 -17.51 19.84
CA THR A 208 -1.43 -17.69 19.85
C THR A 208 -2.14 -16.57 19.10
N TRP A 209 -3.39 -16.81 18.69
CA TRP A 209 -4.24 -15.79 18.04
C TRP A 209 -4.36 -14.51 18.87
N GLU A 210 -4.57 -14.64 20.18
CA GLU A 210 -4.66 -13.51 21.10
C GLU A 210 -3.34 -12.72 21.18
N GLN A 211 -2.20 -13.43 21.20
CA GLN A 211 -0.89 -12.78 21.19
C GLN A 211 -0.64 -12.01 19.88
N LYS A 212 -1.06 -12.54 18.73
CA LYS A 212 -0.96 -11.86 17.44
C LYS A 212 -1.81 -10.59 17.41
N ILE A 213 -3.05 -10.67 17.89
CA ILE A 213 -3.95 -9.52 17.98
C ILE A 213 -3.34 -8.43 18.90
N ASN A 214 -2.87 -8.80 20.08
CA ASN A 214 -2.24 -7.86 21.01
C ASN A 214 -1.00 -7.17 20.40
N LYS A 215 -0.24 -7.87 19.56
CA LYS A 215 0.89 -7.26 18.83
C LYS A 215 0.42 -6.27 17.77
N ILE A 216 -0.61 -6.61 16.99
CA ILE A 216 -1.21 -5.71 15.99
C ILE A 216 -1.67 -4.41 16.66
N GLU A 217 -2.35 -4.50 17.80
CA GLU A 217 -2.84 -3.33 18.53
C GLU A 217 -1.71 -2.44 19.06
N LYS A 218 -0.68 -3.05 19.65
CA LYS A 218 0.51 -2.32 20.13
C LYS A 218 1.20 -1.55 19.01
N VAL A 219 1.35 -2.19 17.84
CA VAL A 219 1.95 -1.55 16.67
C VAL A 219 1.07 -0.40 16.18
N ALA A 220 -0.25 -0.60 16.06
CA ALA A 220 -1.17 0.46 15.68
C ALA A 220 -1.12 1.67 16.63
N GLU A 221 -1.07 1.44 17.96
CA GLU A 221 -0.97 2.50 18.97
C GLU A 221 0.34 3.27 18.89
N ASN A 222 1.45 2.57 18.71
CA ASN A 222 2.75 3.20 18.56
C ASN A 222 2.81 4.10 17.31
N ILE A 223 2.20 3.65 16.21
CA ILE A 223 2.11 4.41 14.97
C ILE A 223 1.29 5.68 15.20
N VAL A 224 0.09 5.56 15.78
CA VAL A 224 -0.78 6.71 16.09
C VAL A 224 -0.09 7.70 17.05
N ARG A 225 0.65 7.20 18.04
CA ARG A 225 1.42 8.06 18.96
C ARG A 225 2.48 8.85 18.20
N ARG A 226 3.23 8.19 17.31
CA ARG A 226 4.31 8.82 16.55
C ARG A 226 3.78 9.82 15.51
N GLN A 227 2.60 9.56 14.94
CA GLN A 227 1.88 10.54 14.10
C GLN A 227 1.59 11.82 14.86
N LYS A 228 1.01 11.73 16.06
CA LYS A 228 0.73 12.91 16.90
C LYS A 228 1.99 13.72 17.23
N GLN A 229 3.09 13.02 17.55
CA GLN A 229 4.37 13.67 17.84
C GLN A 229 4.91 14.44 16.63
N LEU A 230 4.78 13.89 15.42
CA LEU A 230 5.19 14.57 14.20
C LEU A 230 4.30 15.78 13.89
N GLU A 231 2.97 15.64 14.02
CA GLU A 231 2.06 16.77 13.85
C GLU A 231 2.32 17.91 14.85
N GLU A 232 2.66 17.58 16.09
CA GLU A 232 3.06 18.56 17.12
C GLU A 232 4.39 19.23 16.75
N PHE A 233 5.38 18.45 16.34
CA PHE A 233 6.67 18.95 15.91
C PHE A 233 6.56 19.89 14.70
N GLU A 234 5.77 19.54 13.68
CA GLU A 234 5.53 20.40 12.52
C GLU A 234 4.87 21.72 12.90
N LYS A 235 3.89 21.70 13.81
CA LYS A 235 3.25 22.91 14.33
C LYS A 235 4.25 23.80 15.07
N GLU A 236 5.21 23.22 15.79
CA GLU A 236 6.29 23.97 16.43
C GLU A 236 7.26 24.56 15.40
N CYS A 237 7.71 23.77 14.42
CA CYS A 237 8.56 24.27 13.34
C CYS A 237 7.92 25.43 12.56
N GLN A 238 6.62 25.37 12.27
CA GLN A 238 5.90 26.47 11.61
C GLN A 238 5.93 27.77 12.44
N LYS A 239 5.90 27.69 13.77
CA LYS A 239 6.04 28.86 14.65
C LYS A 239 7.44 29.46 14.58
N PHE A 240 8.47 28.63 14.42
CA PHE A 240 9.86 29.09 14.28
C PHE A 240 10.14 29.73 12.91
N ILE A 241 9.59 29.20 11.81
CA ILE A 241 9.75 29.78 10.47
C ILE A 241 9.18 31.21 10.38
N GLY A 242 8.09 31.50 11.10
CA GLY A 242 7.57 32.87 11.21
C GLY A 242 8.53 33.86 11.89
N GLN A 243 9.50 33.38 12.69
CA GLN A 243 10.54 34.19 13.30
C GLN A 243 11.78 34.35 12.39
N ASP A 244 12.03 33.40 11.48
CA ASP A 244 13.15 33.51 10.53
C ASP A 244 12.99 34.67 9.55
N GLU A 245 11.77 35.06 9.18
CA GLU A 245 11.55 36.29 8.40
C GLU A 245 11.96 37.54 9.18
N TYR A 246 11.66 37.59 10.49
CA TYR A 246 12.09 38.69 11.36
C TYR A 246 13.62 38.72 11.47
N PHE A 247 14.27 37.59 11.74
CA PHE A 247 15.73 37.50 11.82
C PHE A 247 16.40 37.86 10.48
N ASN A 248 15.87 37.37 9.35
CA ASN A 248 16.42 37.69 8.03
C ASN A 248 16.20 39.18 7.67
N GLN A 249 15.06 39.77 8.03
CA GLN A 249 14.83 41.20 7.87
C GLN A 249 15.76 42.03 8.78
N GLU A 250 15.99 41.60 10.01
CA GLU A 250 16.86 42.29 10.97
C GLU A 250 18.34 42.21 10.54
N ILE A 251 18.80 41.03 10.09
CA ILE A 251 20.12 40.85 9.45
C ILE A 251 20.24 41.74 8.21
N THR A 252 19.22 41.76 7.35
CA THR A 252 19.23 42.61 6.14
C THR A 252 19.25 44.09 6.49
N ASN A 253 18.53 44.51 7.54
CA ASN A 253 18.53 45.88 8.05
C ASN A 253 19.88 46.26 8.67
N ILE A 254 20.53 45.37 9.43
CA ILE A 254 21.88 45.59 9.96
C ILE A 254 22.89 45.75 8.81
N LEU A 255 22.83 44.88 7.79
CA LEU A 255 23.69 44.96 6.61
C LEU A 255 23.43 46.24 5.78
N LYS A 256 22.17 46.67 5.62
CA LYS A 256 21.80 47.92 4.92
C LYS A 256 22.22 49.17 5.69
N THR A 257 22.03 49.18 7.01
CA THR A 257 22.35 50.33 7.86
C THR A 257 23.85 50.43 8.19
N LYS A 258 24.64 49.40 7.84
CA LYS A 258 26.08 49.29 8.15
C LYS A 258 26.39 49.52 9.63
N ARG A 259 25.44 49.23 10.53
CA ARG A 259 25.65 49.26 11.97
C ARG A 259 26.33 47.97 12.40
N PHE A 260 27.61 47.86 12.06
CA PHE A 260 28.46 46.83 12.64
C PHE A 260 29.05 47.40 13.92
N ILE A 261 28.99 46.64 15.01
CA ILE A 261 29.76 46.99 16.21
C ILE A 261 31.22 46.76 15.84
N THR A 262 31.98 47.84 15.75
CA THR A 262 33.40 47.78 15.43
C THR A 262 34.20 47.31 16.65
N SER A 263 35.35 46.67 16.43
CA SER A 263 36.22 46.22 17.52
C SER A 263 36.61 47.37 18.48
N ASP A 264 36.64 48.60 17.98
CA ASP A 264 36.92 49.80 18.76
C ASP A 264 35.75 50.23 19.65
N GLU A 265 34.50 50.03 19.21
CA GLU A 265 33.28 50.31 20.01
C GLU A 265 33.12 49.30 21.15
N VAL A 266 33.46 48.02 20.92
CA VAL A 266 33.48 47.00 21.99
C VAL A 266 34.52 47.34 23.06
N ARG A 267 35.67 47.91 22.65
CA ARG A 267 36.75 48.32 23.55
C ARG A 267 36.41 49.56 24.37
N PHE A 268 35.45 50.38 23.93
CA PHE A 268 35.00 51.57 24.63
C PHE A 268 33.92 51.26 25.70
N PHE A 269 33.27 50.09 25.58
CA PHE A 269 32.20 49.64 26.47
C PHE A 269 32.64 48.63 27.55
N LEU A 270 33.86 48.08 27.43
CA LEU A 270 34.54 47.27 28.44
C LEU A 270 35.52 48.12 29.24
#